data_AF-A0A0M0K904-F1
#
_entry.id   AF-A0A0M0K904-F1
#
_cell.length_a   1.000
_cell.length_b   1.000
_cell.length_c   1.000
_cell.angle_alpha   90.00
_cell.angle_beta   90.00
_cell.angle_gamma   90.00
#
_symmetry.space_group_name_H-M   'P 1'
#
loop_
_entity.id
_entity.type
_entity.pdbx_description
1 polymer ?
#
loop_
_entity_poly.entity_id
_entity_poly.type
_entity_poly.pdbx_seq_one_letter_code
_entity_poly.pdbx_strand_id
1 'polypeptide(L)'
;MPYTIPFDSRLRVLRRWLNDDREEREGMMLMGQLPFMITVRREHLLRDAHVALRGLGPQLRSPLRVRFLDSFGAEEAGLGVGVAKEFLVDVLKAGFDPAFGLFASTPDGLIYPNPAAKLRVEDAMSLYETLGAILAKALYEGILVELPLARFFVARLLGRTNTIADMPDFDRSLFESLMFLKRFEGSAADFEALTLAFAIEQYSDETLPATARRQVPLKANGASISVNKSNCTEYVADCI
;
A
#
# COMPACT_ATOMS: atom_id res chain seq x y z
N MET A 1 -24.58 7.13 -3.30
CA MET A 1 -24.74 7.77 -4.62
C MET A 1 -23.58 7.57 -5.63
N PRO A 2 -22.45 6.88 -5.38
CA PRO A 2 -21.47 6.63 -6.46
C PRO A 2 -21.91 5.60 -7.51
N TYR A 3 -22.78 4.65 -7.15
CA TYR A 3 -23.19 3.52 -7.99
C TYR A 3 -24.26 3.86 -9.04
N THR A 4 -24.85 5.06 -8.98
CA THR A 4 -25.90 5.51 -9.91
C THR A 4 -25.33 6.25 -11.13
N ILE A 5 -24.03 6.59 -11.13
CA ILE A 5 -23.35 7.26 -12.24
C ILE A 5 -22.41 6.25 -12.90
N PRO A 6 -22.51 6.04 -14.23
CA PRO A 6 -21.60 5.15 -14.96
C PRO A 6 -20.13 5.49 -14.74
N PHE A 7 -19.27 4.48 -14.76
CA PHE A 7 -17.83 4.65 -14.58
C PHE A 7 -17.25 5.71 -15.53
N ASP A 8 -17.57 5.64 -16.82
CA ASP A 8 -17.05 6.55 -17.83
C ASP A 8 -17.45 8.01 -17.57
N SER A 9 -18.66 8.24 -17.07
CA SER A 9 -19.13 9.57 -16.69
C SER A 9 -18.34 10.11 -15.50
N ARG A 10 -18.12 9.30 -14.46
CA ARG A 10 -17.32 9.71 -13.29
C ARG A 10 -15.86 9.97 -13.69
N LEU A 11 -15.29 9.11 -14.53
CA LEU A 11 -13.92 9.26 -15.02
C LEU A 11 -13.76 10.53 -15.87
N ARG A 12 -14.74 10.84 -16.72
CA ARG A 12 -14.74 12.07 -17.53
C ARG A 12 -14.75 13.32 -16.65
N VAL A 13 -15.60 13.35 -15.62
CA VAL A 13 -15.64 14.47 -14.66
C VAL A 13 -14.30 14.63 -13.95
N LEU A 14 -13.74 13.53 -13.43
CA LEU A 14 -12.43 13.55 -12.76
C LEU A 14 -11.33 14.08 -13.68
N ARG A 15 -11.21 13.54 -14.90
CA ARG A 15 -10.19 13.97 -15.87
C ARG A 15 -10.31 15.46 -16.21
N ARG A 16 -11.54 15.96 -16.35
CA ARG A 16 -11.77 17.39 -16.57
C ARG A 16 -11.22 18.22 -15.41
N TRP A 17 -11.57 17.89 -14.16
CA TRP A 17 -11.06 18.61 -12.99
C TRP A 17 -9.54 18.58 -12.87
N LEU A 18 -8.92 17.43 -13.16
CA LEU A 18 -7.46 17.31 -13.16
C LEU A 18 -6.82 18.17 -14.25
N ASN A 19 -7.39 18.20 -15.46
CA ASN A 19 -6.88 19.01 -16.55
C ASN A 19 -7.02 20.51 -16.27
N ASP A 20 -8.18 20.96 -15.78
CA ASP A 20 -8.43 22.37 -15.44
C ASP A 20 -7.40 22.85 -14.39
N ASP A 21 -7.15 22.05 -13.34
CA ASP A 21 -6.17 22.34 -12.29
C ASP A 21 -4.71 22.30 -12.80
N ARG A 22 -4.40 21.52 -13.84
CA ARG A 22 -3.07 21.49 -14.47
C ARG A 22 -2.82 22.74 -15.30
N GLU A 23 -3.77 23.11 -16.15
CA GLU A 23 -3.69 24.30 -17.00
C GLU A 23 -3.48 25.56 -16.16
N GLU A 24 -4.18 25.67 -15.03
CA GLU A 24 -4.00 26.78 -14.09
C GLU A 24 -2.55 26.86 -13.57
N ARG A 25 -1.96 25.73 -13.16
CA ARG A 25 -0.58 25.70 -12.65
C ARG A 25 0.47 25.90 -13.73
N GLU A 26 0.25 25.37 -14.92
CA GLU A 26 1.12 25.64 -16.07
C GLU A 26 1.09 27.13 -16.43
N GLY A 27 -0.09 27.76 -16.38
CA GLY A 27 -0.25 29.21 -16.52
C GLY A 27 0.54 30.00 -15.48
N MET A 28 0.50 29.60 -14.20
CA MET A 28 1.29 30.24 -13.13
C MET A 28 2.80 30.15 -13.39
N MET A 29 3.28 29.06 -14.00
CA MET A 29 4.69 28.90 -14.37
C MET A 29 5.10 29.81 -15.52
N LEU A 30 4.21 30.00 -16.50
CA LEU A 30 4.43 30.97 -17.59
C LEU A 30 4.48 32.42 -17.08
N MET A 31 3.90 32.70 -15.90
CA MET A 31 4.01 33.98 -15.20
C MET A 31 5.27 34.13 -14.33
N GLY A 32 6.26 33.23 -14.48
CA GLY A 32 7.58 33.37 -13.88
C GLY A 32 7.85 32.53 -12.64
N GLN A 33 6.97 31.59 -12.28
CA GLN A 33 7.32 30.57 -11.28
C GLN A 33 8.32 29.56 -11.85
N LEU A 34 9.38 29.27 -11.10
CA LEU A 34 10.39 28.30 -11.51
C LEU A 34 9.83 26.87 -11.49
N PRO A 35 10.17 26.04 -12.50
CA PRO A 35 9.76 24.65 -12.51
C PRO A 35 10.37 23.88 -11.35
N PHE A 36 9.56 23.02 -10.74
CA PHE A 36 10.03 22.10 -9.71
C PHE A 36 10.88 21.01 -10.38
N MET A 37 12.20 21.08 -10.18
CA MET A 37 13.18 20.18 -10.78
C MET A 37 13.81 19.29 -9.72
N ILE A 38 13.80 17.98 -9.97
CA ILE A 38 14.48 16.99 -9.13
C ILE A 38 15.62 16.34 -9.92
N THR A 39 16.68 15.96 -9.21
CA THR A 39 17.80 15.20 -9.76
C THR A 39 17.84 13.85 -9.06
N VAL A 40 17.90 12.77 -9.84
CA VAL A 40 17.71 11.40 -9.34
C VAL A 40 18.75 10.47 -10.00
N ARG A 41 19.37 9.58 -9.23
CA ARG A 41 20.24 8.52 -9.75
C ARG A 41 19.43 7.26 -10.01
N ARG A 42 19.64 6.59 -11.16
CA ARG A 42 18.94 5.34 -11.50
C ARG A 42 19.15 4.24 -10.46
N GLU A 43 20.34 4.19 -9.88
CA GLU A 43 20.71 3.18 -8.88
C GLU A 43 20.08 3.44 -7.51
N HIS A 44 19.54 4.65 -7.29
CA HIS A 44 18.99 5.09 -6.00
C HIS A 44 17.60 5.74 -6.16
N LEU A 45 16.82 5.33 -7.17
CA LEU A 45 15.55 5.97 -7.57
C LEU A 45 14.64 6.29 -6.38
N LEU A 46 14.30 5.28 -5.59
CA LEU A 46 13.34 5.45 -4.49
C LEU A 46 13.89 6.33 -3.38
N ARG A 47 15.17 6.19 -3.04
CA ARG A 47 15.81 7.01 -2.00
C ARG A 47 15.90 8.47 -2.41
N ASP A 48 16.35 8.74 -3.63
CA ASP A 48 16.48 10.09 -4.16
C ASP A 48 15.10 10.73 -4.35
N ALA A 49 14.11 9.96 -4.82
CA ALA A 49 12.71 10.39 -4.87
C ALA A 49 12.14 10.71 -3.49
N HIS A 50 12.42 9.88 -2.48
CA HIS A 50 12.00 10.13 -1.11
C HIS A 50 12.56 11.44 -0.58
N VAL A 51 13.86 11.67 -0.72
CA VAL A 51 14.50 12.91 -0.28
C VAL A 51 13.94 14.12 -1.02
N ALA A 52 13.72 14.01 -2.33
CA ALA A 52 13.29 15.14 -3.16
C ALA A 52 11.80 15.48 -3.01
N LEU A 53 10.94 14.49 -2.76
CA LEU A 53 9.47 14.65 -2.83
C LEU A 53 8.79 14.67 -1.47
N ARG A 54 9.47 14.23 -0.40
CA ARG A 54 8.94 14.25 0.96
C ARG A 54 8.58 15.67 1.38
N GLY A 55 7.36 15.85 1.89
CA GLY A 55 6.91 17.11 2.47
C GLY A 55 6.52 18.22 1.48
N LEU A 56 6.56 17.96 0.16
CA LEU A 56 6.13 18.95 -0.85
C LEU A 56 4.64 19.30 -0.78
N GLY A 57 3.81 18.35 -0.34
CA GLY A 57 2.37 18.53 -0.21
C GLY A 57 1.73 19.11 -1.49
N PRO A 58 1.08 20.27 -1.44
CA PRO A 58 0.45 20.90 -2.61
C PRO A 58 1.40 21.20 -3.78
N GLN A 59 2.71 21.32 -3.55
CA GLN A 59 3.69 21.64 -4.60
C GLN A 59 3.93 20.48 -5.56
N LEU A 60 3.66 19.23 -5.15
CA LEU A 60 3.78 18.06 -6.02
C LEU A 60 2.86 18.13 -7.24
N ARG A 61 1.84 18.97 -7.12
CA ARG A 61 0.79 19.22 -8.10
C ARG A 61 1.27 20.17 -9.21
N SER A 62 2.43 20.83 -9.06
CA SER A 62 3.12 21.61 -10.11
C SER A 62 3.81 20.72 -11.15
N PRO A 63 4.12 21.22 -12.36
CA PRO A 63 4.82 20.44 -13.37
C PRO A 63 6.19 19.95 -12.87
N LEU A 64 6.40 18.63 -12.94
CA LEU A 64 7.62 17.97 -12.47
C LEU A 64 8.65 17.89 -13.59
N ARG A 65 9.86 18.41 -13.36
CA ARG A 65 11.02 18.15 -14.23
C ARG A 65 11.97 17.20 -13.52
N VAL A 66 12.43 16.18 -14.24
CA VAL A 66 13.35 15.18 -13.72
C VAL A 66 14.62 15.21 -14.53
N ARG A 67 15.74 15.12 -13.83
CA ARG A 67 17.08 14.93 -14.39
C ARG A 67 17.66 13.64 -13.84
N PHE A 68 18.03 12.73 -14.75
CA PHE A 68 18.72 11.51 -14.37
C PHE A 68 20.23 11.72 -14.33
N LEU A 69 20.86 11.12 -13.32
CA LEU A 69 22.31 10.97 -13.24
C LEU A 69 22.67 9.49 -13.45
N ASP A 70 23.70 9.26 -14.26
CA ASP A 70 24.30 7.95 -14.47
C ASP A 70 25.15 7.49 -13.26
N SER A 71 25.74 6.31 -13.36
CA SER A 71 26.60 5.73 -12.30
C SER A 71 27.88 6.54 -12.05
N PHE A 72 28.28 7.41 -12.98
CA PHE A 72 29.42 8.32 -12.85
C PHE A 72 29.03 9.73 -12.39
N GLY A 73 27.73 9.97 -12.15
CA GLY A 73 27.19 11.26 -11.74
C GLY A 73 27.03 12.26 -12.89
N ALA A 74 27.17 11.82 -14.14
CA ALA A 74 26.94 12.65 -15.31
C ALA A 74 25.44 12.73 -15.63
N GLU A 75 25.02 13.89 -16.14
CA GLU A 75 23.63 14.13 -16.54
C GLU A 75 23.29 13.34 -17.81
N GLU A 76 22.26 12.50 -17.73
CA GLU A 76 21.74 11.79 -18.89
C GLU A 76 21.04 12.76 -19.85
N ALA A 77 21.21 12.52 -21.16
CA ALA A 77 20.57 13.33 -22.16
C ALA A 77 19.04 13.11 -22.16
N GLY A 78 18.29 14.12 -21.75
CA GLY A 78 16.84 14.11 -21.79
C GLY A 78 16.23 15.01 -20.73
N LEU A 79 15.44 15.99 -21.15
CA LEU A 79 14.66 16.84 -20.25
C LEU A 79 13.24 16.97 -20.83
N GLY A 80 12.23 16.72 -20.01
CA GLY A 80 10.83 16.94 -20.39
C GLY A 80 9.85 15.91 -19.85
N VAL A 81 8.63 15.95 -20.41
CA VAL A 81 7.49 15.14 -19.97
C VAL A 81 7.74 13.63 -20.07
N GLY A 82 8.47 13.19 -21.10
CA GLY A 82 8.84 11.78 -21.27
C GLY A 82 9.69 11.25 -20.11
N VAL A 83 10.69 12.02 -19.69
CA VAL A 83 11.60 11.67 -18.59
C VAL A 83 10.88 11.69 -17.25
N ALA A 84 10.01 12.67 -17.03
CA ALA A 84 9.17 12.70 -15.82
C ALA A 84 8.22 11.51 -15.74
N LYS A 85 7.63 11.10 -16.87
CA LYS A 85 6.78 9.89 -16.94
C LYS A 85 7.58 8.64 -16.63
N GLU A 86 8.74 8.46 -17.24
CA GLU A 86 9.66 7.34 -16.97
C GLU A 86 9.98 7.26 -15.49
N PHE A 87 10.43 8.37 -14.89
CA PHE A 87 10.72 8.45 -13.46
C PHE A 87 9.55 8.00 -12.58
N LEU A 88 8.34 8.52 -12.82
CA LEU A 88 7.16 8.18 -12.02
C LEU A 88 6.82 6.69 -12.14
N VAL A 89 6.95 6.11 -13.34
CA VAL A 89 6.70 4.68 -13.55
C VAL A 89 7.76 3.83 -12.85
N ASP A 90 9.03 4.17 -13.01
CA ASP A 90 10.14 3.35 -12.52
C ASP A 90 10.26 3.38 -11.00
N VAL A 91 10.06 4.55 -10.38
CA VAL A 91 10.07 4.65 -8.91
C VAL A 91 8.89 3.90 -8.29
N LEU A 92 7.72 3.90 -8.93
CA LEU A 92 6.56 3.12 -8.48
C LEU A 92 6.81 1.63 -8.63
N LYS A 93 7.37 1.18 -9.78
CA LYS A 93 7.76 -0.23 -9.94
C LYS A 93 8.76 -0.66 -8.87
N ALA A 94 9.80 0.12 -8.63
CA ALA A 94 10.83 -0.20 -7.63
C ALA A 94 10.26 -0.23 -6.19
N GLY A 95 9.40 0.72 -5.83
CA GLY A 95 8.87 0.82 -4.48
C GLY A 95 7.73 -0.15 -4.17
N PHE A 96 6.96 -0.57 -5.18
CA PHE A 96 5.92 -1.57 -5.05
C PHE A 96 6.42 -3.02 -5.26
N ASP A 97 7.69 -3.19 -5.65
CA ASP A 97 8.33 -4.50 -5.74
C ASP A 97 8.42 -5.14 -4.34
N PRO A 98 7.84 -6.35 -4.13
CA PRO A 98 7.97 -7.09 -2.88
C PRO A 98 9.42 -7.34 -2.44
N ALA A 99 10.37 -7.43 -3.39
CA ALA A 99 11.78 -7.60 -3.08
C ALA A 99 12.37 -6.41 -2.31
N PHE A 100 11.80 -5.21 -2.47
CA PHE A 100 12.19 -4.04 -1.68
C PHE A 100 11.73 -4.14 -0.21
N GLY A 101 10.71 -4.95 0.08
CA GLY A 101 10.25 -5.25 1.44
C GLY A 101 9.16 -4.32 2.00
N LEU A 102 8.78 -3.27 1.27
CA LEU A 102 7.60 -2.45 1.62
C LEU A 102 6.31 -3.21 1.32
N PHE A 103 6.20 -3.87 0.18
CA PHE A 103 5.01 -4.64 -0.17
C PHE A 103 5.26 -6.14 -0.02
N ALA A 104 4.19 -6.90 0.16
CA ALA A 104 4.18 -8.35 0.11
C ALA A 104 3.25 -8.80 -1.03
N SER A 105 3.42 -10.03 -1.49
CA SER A 105 2.59 -10.63 -2.53
C SER A 105 1.69 -11.73 -1.99
N THR A 106 0.46 -11.77 -2.47
CA THR A 106 -0.42 -12.93 -2.33
C THR A 106 0.09 -14.06 -3.24
N PRO A 107 -0.38 -15.31 -3.06
CA PRO A 107 -0.04 -16.42 -3.96
C PRO A 107 -0.34 -16.16 -5.44
N ASP A 108 -1.36 -15.34 -5.73
CA ASP A 108 -1.77 -14.96 -7.08
C ASP A 108 -0.94 -13.78 -7.66
N GLY A 109 0.10 -13.33 -6.95
CA GLY A 109 0.98 -12.24 -7.38
C GLY A 109 0.41 -10.83 -7.17
N LEU A 110 -0.69 -10.70 -6.43
CA LEU A 110 -1.24 -9.39 -6.08
C LEU A 110 -0.48 -8.79 -4.89
N ILE A 111 -0.28 -7.48 -4.88
CA ILE A 111 0.55 -6.80 -3.88
C ILE A 111 -0.27 -6.03 -2.85
N TYR A 112 0.21 -6.02 -1.61
CA TYR A 112 -0.36 -5.30 -0.48
C TYR A 112 0.73 -4.83 0.49
N PRO A 113 0.46 -3.82 1.35
CA PRO A 113 1.44 -3.35 2.33
C PRO A 113 1.94 -4.49 3.22
N ASN A 114 3.25 -4.68 3.30
CA ASN A 114 3.84 -5.73 4.14
C ASN A 114 3.62 -5.36 5.62
N PRO A 115 2.93 -6.19 6.41
CA PRO A 115 2.74 -5.94 7.84
C PRO A 115 4.08 -5.77 8.59
N ALA A 116 5.13 -6.47 8.14
CA ALA A 116 6.46 -6.42 8.71
C ALA A 116 7.37 -5.35 8.10
N ALA A 117 6.87 -4.44 7.24
CA ALA A 117 7.70 -3.45 6.54
C ALA A 117 8.63 -2.65 7.47
N LYS A 118 8.16 -2.26 8.66
CA LYS A 118 8.96 -1.53 9.66
C LYS A 118 10.17 -2.28 10.20
N LEU A 119 10.18 -3.61 10.07
CA LEU A 119 11.28 -4.47 10.49
C LEU A 119 12.27 -4.73 9.35
N ARG A 120 11.84 -4.53 8.10
CA ARG A 120 12.63 -4.84 6.90
C ARG A 120 13.24 -3.61 6.26
N VAL A 121 12.56 -2.47 6.34
CA VAL A 121 12.92 -1.23 5.65
C VAL A 121 12.94 -0.07 6.65
N GLU A 122 14.07 0.63 6.72
CA GLU A 122 14.17 1.88 7.47
C GLU A 122 13.23 2.95 6.89
N ASP A 123 12.65 3.78 7.74
CA ASP A 123 11.69 4.82 7.33
C ASP A 123 10.47 4.31 6.54
N ALA A 124 10.10 3.03 6.66
CA ALA A 124 9.02 2.40 5.90
C ALA A 124 7.72 3.23 5.84
N MET A 125 7.32 3.84 6.96
CA MET A 125 6.12 4.68 7.01
C MET A 125 6.22 5.91 6.10
N SER A 126 7.37 6.59 6.10
CA SER A 126 7.55 7.78 5.28
C SER A 126 7.78 7.44 3.81
N LEU A 127 8.31 6.24 3.53
CA LEU A 127 8.36 5.70 2.17
C LEU A 127 6.96 5.37 1.64
N TYR A 128 6.06 4.81 2.45
CA TYR A 128 4.66 4.64 2.04
C TYR A 128 3.97 5.97 1.72
N GLU A 129 4.17 7.00 2.53
CA GLU A 129 3.64 8.34 2.26
C GLU A 129 4.16 8.88 0.92
N THR A 130 5.46 8.69 0.66
CA THR A 130 6.11 9.12 -0.57
C THR A 130 5.57 8.38 -1.79
N LEU A 131 5.48 7.05 -1.71
CA LEU A 131 4.92 6.22 -2.79
C LEU A 131 3.45 6.56 -3.05
N GLY A 132 2.67 6.82 -2.00
CA GLY A 132 1.30 7.30 -2.13
C GLY A 132 1.21 8.65 -2.85
N ALA A 133 2.10 9.59 -2.50
CA ALA A 133 2.17 10.89 -3.15
C ALA A 133 2.59 10.79 -4.63
N ILE A 134 3.59 9.95 -4.94
CA ILE A 134 4.03 9.68 -6.31
C ILE A 134 2.94 9.00 -7.13
N LEU A 135 2.23 8.02 -6.55
CA LEU A 135 1.11 7.36 -7.22
C LEU A 135 -0.01 8.37 -7.51
N ALA A 136 -0.33 9.23 -6.54
CA ALA A 136 -1.28 10.33 -6.73
C ALA A 136 -0.80 11.29 -7.83
N LYS A 137 0.50 11.59 -7.91
CA LYS A 137 1.09 12.40 -8.98
C LYS A 137 0.96 11.72 -10.34
N ALA A 138 1.23 10.42 -10.46
CA ALA A 138 1.04 9.69 -11.71
C ALA A 138 -0.42 9.72 -12.18
N LEU A 139 -1.37 9.52 -11.26
CA LEU A 139 -2.80 9.64 -11.55
C LEU A 139 -3.19 11.07 -11.97
N TYR A 140 -2.67 12.08 -11.29
CA TYR A 140 -2.87 13.49 -11.60
C TYR A 140 -2.38 13.86 -13.01
N GLU A 141 -1.23 13.32 -13.42
CA GLU A 141 -0.66 13.52 -14.76
C GLU A 141 -1.35 12.68 -15.85
N GLY A 142 -2.28 11.79 -15.48
CA GLY A 142 -2.95 10.88 -16.42
C GLY A 142 -2.02 9.75 -16.91
N ILE A 143 -0.99 9.41 -16.14
CA ILE A 143 -0.04 8.34 -16.43
C ILE A 143 -0.63 7.01 -15.96
N LEU A 144 -0.71 6.05 -16.89
CA LEU A 144 -1.07 4.67 -16.55
C LEU A 144 0.12 3.98 -15.88
N VAL A 145 -0.10 3.47 -14.68
CA VAL A 145 0.85 2.65 -13.93
C VAL A 145 0.18 1.32 -13.62
N GLU A 146 0.81 0.22 -14.01
CA GLU A 146 0.30 -1.13 -13.79
C GLU A 146 0.81 -1.65 -12.45
N LEU A 147 -0.02 -1.54 -11.42
CA LEU A 147 0.25 -2.11 -10.09
C LEU A 147 -0.78 -3.20 -9.82
N PRO A 148 -0.36 -4.46 -9.58
CA PRO A 148 -1.27 -5.57 -9.33
C PRO A 148 -1.80 -5.54 -7.88
N LEU A 149 -2.48 -4.45 -7.48
CA LEU A 149 -2.92 -4.27 -6.09
C LEU A 149 -3.96 -5.31 -5.67
N ALA A 150 -3.78 -5.89 -4.48
CA ALA A 150 -4.73 -6.85 -3.93
C ALA A 150 -6.09 -6.19 -3.63
N ARG A 151 -7.18 -6.95 -3.83
CA ARG A 151 -8.55 -6.40 -3.77
C ARG A 151 -8.91 -5.86 -2.39
N PHE A 152 -8.53 -6.58 -1.33
CA PHE A 152 -8.72 -6.15 0.06
C PHE A 152 -7.92 -4.88 0.40
N PHE A 153 -6.78 -4.66 -0.26
CA PHE A 153 -6.00 -3.45 -0.09
C PHE A 153 -6.67 -2.26 -0.79
N VAL A 154 -7.11 -2.45 -2.03
CA VAL A 154 -7.89 -1.43 -2.77
C VAL A 154 -9.18 -1.08 -2.04
N ALA A 155 -9.88 -2.06 -1.46
CA ALA A 155 -11.08 -1.82 -0.66
C ALA A 155 -10.81 -0.87 0.51
N ARG A 156 -9.71 -1.08 1.24
CA ARG A 156 -9.27 -0.17 2.32
C ARG A 156 -8.89 1.22 1.83
N LEU A 157 -8.18 1.33 0.71
CA LEU A 157 -7.88 2.64 0.09
C LEU A 157 -9.14 3.43 -0.28
N LEU A 158 -10.23 2.73 -0.62
CA LEU A 158 -11.53 3.33 -0.92
C LEU A 158 -12.40 3.57 0.34
N GLY A 159 -11.85 3.39 1.54
CA GLY A 159 -12.56 3.56 2.80
C GLY A 159 -13.61 2.49 3.09
N ARG A 160 -13.51 1.32 2.45
CA ARG A 160 -14.38 0.16 2.71
C ARG A 160 -13.77 -0.71 3.80
N THR A 161 -14.61 -1.36 4.57
CA THR A 161 -14.21 -2.38 5.56
C THR A 161 -14.07 -3.73 4.88
N ASN A 162 -12.95 -4.42 5.15
CA ASN A 162 -12.80 -5.80 4.73
C ASN A 162 -13.71 -6.70 5.57
N THR A 163 -14.08 -7.82 4.98
CA THR A 163 -14.93 -8.84 5.58
C THR A 163 -14.22 -10.19 5.53
N ILE A 164 -14.79 -11.19 6.19
CA ILE A 164 -14.28 -12.56 6.11
C ILE A 164 -14.24 -13.10 4.67
N ALA A 165 -15.05 -12.55 3.75
CA ALA A 165 -15.06 -12.94 2.34
C ALA A 165 -13.80 -12.47 1.59
N ASP A 166 -13.09 -11.47 2.11
CA ASP A 166 -11.83 -10.97 1.54
C ASP A 166 -10.61 -11.74 2.08
N MET A 167 -10.78 -12.48 3.19
CA MET A 167 -9.71 -13.25 3.84
C MET A 167 -9.03 -14.27 2.92
N PRO A 168 -9.74 -15.04 2.06
CA PRO A 168 -9.07 -16.00 1.17
C PRO A 168 -8.07 -15.39 0.20
N ASP A 169 -8.25 -14.11 -0.17
CA ASP A 169 -7.34 -13.37 -1.04
C ASP A 169 -6.09 -12.89 -0.27
N PHE A 170 -6.18 -12.77 1.06
CA PHE A 170 -5.08 -12.37 1.94
C PHE A 170 -4.35 -13.60 2.51
N ASP A 171 -5.08 -14.47 3.20
CA ASP A 171 -4.60 -15.70 3.81
C ASP A 171 -5.70 -16.78 3.80
N ARG A 172 -5.58 -17.70 2.84
CA ARG A 172 -6.51 -18.83 2.70
C ARG A 172 -6.44 -19.80 3.87
N SER A 173 -5.24 -20.06 4.40
CA SER A 173 -5.07 -21.00 5.51
C SER A 173 -5.75 -20.48 6.79
N LEU A 174 -5.64 -19.17 7.05
CA LEU A 174 -6.33 -18.53 8.14
C LEU A 174 -7.84 -18.57 7.94
N PHE A 175 -8.33 -18.26 6.74
CA PHE A 175 -9.76 -18.37 6.44
C PHE A 175 -10.30 -19.79 6.71
N GLU A 176 -9.62 -20.83 6.22
CA GLU A 176 -10.01 -22.22 6.44
C GLU A 176 -10.02 -22.58 7.94
N SER A 177 -9.02 -22.14 8.68
CA SER A 177 -8.93 -22.34 10.14
C SER A 177 -10.07 -21.65 10.88
N LEU A 178 -10.39 -20.40 10.54
CA LEU A 178 -11.50 -19.66 11.15
C LEU A 178 -12.86 -20.28 10.79
N MET A 179 -13.04 -20.76 9.55
CA MET A 179 -14.26 -21.46 9.14
C MET A 179 -14.41 -22.81 9.82
N PHE A 180 -13.30 -23.54 10.03
CA PHE A 180 -13.28 -24.75 10.82
C PHE A 180 -13.77 -24.49 12.24
N LEU A 181 -13.20 -23.49 12.93
CA LEU A 181 -13.61 -23.12 14.29
C LEU A 181 -15.09 -22.78 14.38
N LYS A 182 -15.60 -22.01 13.41
CA LYS A 182 -17.02 -21.62 13.36
C LYS A 182 -17.96 -22.82 13.18
N ARG A 183 -17.53 -23.88 12.52
CA ARG A 183 -18.30 -25.10 12.25
C ARG A 183 -17.99 -26.22 13.24
N PHE A 184 -17.11 -25.98 14.21
CA PHE A 184 -16.65 -27.02 15.11
C PHE A 184 -17.77 -27.41 16.08
N GLU A 185 -18.22 -28.66 15.99
CA GLU A 185 -19.29 -29.24 16.81
C GLU A 185 -18.78 -30.07 17.99
N GLY A 186 -17.47 -30.09 18.23
CA GLY A 186 -16.84 -30.83 19.32
C GLY A 186 -17.31 -30.42 20.72
N SER A 187 -16.97 -31.25 21.70
CA SER A 187 -17.26 -31.00 23.11
C SER A 187 -16.45 -29.80 23.65
N ALA A 188 -16.78 -29.36 24.87
CA ALA A 188 -16.01 -28.30 25.53
C ALA A 188 -14.53 -28.69 25.72
N ALA A 189 -14.26 -29.96 26.02
CA ALA A 189 -12.90 -30.47 26.15
C ALA A 189 -12.13 -30.44 24.82
N ASP A 190 -12.82 -30.72 23.70
CA ASP A 190 -12.20 -30.65 22.37
C ASP A 190 -11.85 -29.21 21.98
N PHE A 191 -12.69 -28.22 22.34
CA PHE A 191 -12.38 -26.80 22.16
C PHE A 191 -11.20 -26.35 23.02
N GLU A 192 -11.15 -26.76 24.29
CA GLU A 192 -10.02 -26.45 25.18
C GLU A 192 -8.70 -27.04 24.66
N ALA A 193 -8.75 -28.23 24.03
CA ALA A 193 -7.59 -28.86 23.42
C ALA A 193 -7.00 -28.09 22.23
N LEU A 194 -7.75 -27.16 21.61
CA LEU A 194 -7.22 -26.27 20.58
C LEU A 194 -6.28 -25.20 21.15
N THR A 195 -6.31 -24.96 22.46
CA THR A 195 -5.42 -24.02 23.18
C THR A 195 -5.40 -22.60 22.60
N LEU A 196 -6.53 -22.17 22.03
CA LEU A 196 -6.68 -20.84 21.43
C LEU A 196 -7.04 -19.80 22.49
N ALA A 197 -6.41 -18.63 22.39
CA ALA A 197 -6.75 -17.43 23.15
C ALA A 197 -7.15 -16.30 22.20
N PHE A 198 -7.75 -15.22 22.71
CA PHE A 198 -8.03 -13.99 21.96
C PHE A 198 -6.73 -13.19 21.71
N ALA A 199 -5.77 -13.82 21.05
CA ALA A 199 -4.51 -13.25 20.62
C ALA A 199 -4.07 -13.90 19.29
N ILE A 200 -3.35 -13.14 18.48
CA ILE A 200 -2.80 -13.59 17.19
C ILE A 200 -1.30 -13.33 17.15
N GLU A 201 -0.56 -14.07 16.34
CA GLU A 201 0.82 -13.72 16.03
C GLU A 201 0.86 -12.51 15.10
N GLN A 202 1.64 -11.49 15.46
CA GLN A 202 1.67 -10.24 14.68
C GLN A 202 2.27 -10.42 13.27
N TYR A 203 3.23 -11.32 13.14
CA TYR A 203 3.92 -11.62 11.89
C TYR A 203 4.08 -13.13 11.75
N SER A 204 3.59 -13.68 10.63
CA SER A 204 3.76 -15.09 10.26
C SER A 204 5.00 -15.36 9.40
N ASP A 205 5.79 -14.33 9.11
CA ASP A 205 6.97 -14.42 8.26
C ASP A 205 8.13 -15.08 9.01
N GLU A 206 8.42 -16.33 8.65
CA GLU A 206 9.46 -17.12 9.29
C GLU A 206 10.88 -16.58 9.05
N THR A 207 11.07 -15.72 8.03
CA THR A 207 12.37 -15.09 7.77
C THR A 207 12.71 -14.00 8.78
N LEU A 208 11.74 -13.54 9.56
CA LEU A 208 11.96 -12.57 10.62
C LEU A 208 12.64 -13.24 11.84
N PRO A 209 13.49 -12.50 12.58
CA PRO A 209 14.05 -12.99 13.84
C PRO A 209 12.96 -13.46 14.80
N ALA A 210 13.24 -14.52 15.56
CA ALA A 210 12.29 -15.05 16.55
C ALA A 210 11.85 -13.99 17.58
N THR A 211 12.72 -13.03 17.89
CA THR A 211 12.43 -11.90 18.78
C THR A 211 11.38 -10.93 18.24
N ALA A 212 11.15 -10.91 16.92
CA ALA A 212 10.12 -10.09 16.30
C ALA A 212 8.74 -10.76 16.33
N ARG A 213 8.67 -12.08 16.51
CA ARG A 213 7.42 -12.84 16.60
C ARG A 213 6.85 -12.64 17.99
N ARG A 214 5.75 -11.90 18.08
CA ARG A 214 5.03 -11.68 19.34
C ARG A 214 3.55 -11.85 19.12
N GLN A 215 2.88 -12.32 20.17
CA GLN A 215 1.43 -12.33 20.21
C GLN A 215 0.89 -10.94 20.51
N VAL A 216 -0.15 -10.56 19.78
CA VAL A 216 -0.90 -9.33 19.98
C VAL A 216 -2.31 -9.74 20.41
N PRO A 217 -2.78 -9.27 21.57
CA PRO A 217 -4.13 -9.57 22.02
C PRO A 217 -5.15 -8.87 21.11
N LEU A 218 -6.20 -9.60 20.73
CA LEU A 218 -7.30 -9.09 19.90
C LEU A 218 -8.20 -8.12 20.67
N LYS A 219 -8.28 -8.28 21.99
CA LYS A 219 -9.02 -7.42 22.92
C LYS A 219 -8.31 -7.28 24.25
N ALA A 220 -8.82 -6.41 25.13
CA ALA A 220 -8.26 -6.23 26.47
C ALA A 220 -8.18 -7.59 27.21
N ASN A 221 -6.99 -7.91 27.74
CA ASN A 221 -6.68 -9.20 28.38
C ASN A 221 -6.90 -10.44 27.49
N GLY A 222 -6.89 -10.29 26.16
CA GLY A 222 -7.23 -11.36 25.21
C GLY A 222 -6.37 -12.61 25.33
N ALA A 223 -5.08 -12.48 25.69
CA ALA A 223 -4.19 -13.61 25.93
C ALA A 223 -4.62 -14.52 27.11
N SER A 224 -5.46 -14.01 28.02
CA SER A 224 -6.01 -14.77 29.16
C SER A 224 -7.44 -15.26 28.91
N ILE A 225 -8.01 -14.97 27.74
CA ILE A 225 -9.39 -15.35 27.41
C ILE A 225 -9.31 -16.52 26.43
N SER A 226 -9.62 -17.72 26.91
CA SER A 226 -9.69 -18.91 26.06
C SER A 226 -10.88 -18.85 25.10
N VAL A 227 -10.66 -19.29 23.87
CA VAL A 227 -11.71 -19.42 22.86
C VAL A 227 -12.53 -20.68 23.15
N ASN A 228 -13.85 -20.54 23.12
CA ASN A 228 -14.81 -21.61 23.34
C ASN A 228 -16.04 -21.39 22.44
N LYS A 229 -17.01 -22.31 22.51
CA LYS A 229 -18.20 -22.28 21.63
C LYS A 229 -19.05 -21.01 21.78
N SER A 230 -19.13 -20.41 22.97
CA SER A 230 -19.97 -19.22 23.18
C SER A 230 -19.33 -17.93 22.67
N ASN A 231 -17.99 -17.85 22.65
CA ASN A 231 -17.25 -16.67 22.21
C ASN A 231 -16.54 -16.86 20.84
N CYS A 232 -16.63 -18.03 20.21
CA CYS A 232 -16.00 -18.31 18.92
C CYS A 232 -16.41 -17.33 17.81
N THR A 233 -17.69 -16.94 17.75
CA THR A 233 -18.16 -15.96 16.76
C THR A 233 -17.50 -14.59 16.94
N GLU A 234 -17.28 -14.17 18.19
CA GLU A 234 -16.56 -12.94 18.52
C GLU A 234 -15.08 -13.07 18.12
N TYR A 235 -14.43 -14.19 18.46
CA TYR A 235 -13.05 -14.45 18.08
C TYR A 235 -12.82 -14.35 16.56
N VAL A 236 -13.71 -14.97 15.77
CA VAL A 236 -13.64 -14.90 14.31
C VAL A 236 -13.84 -13.47 13.80
N ALA A 237 -14.71 -12.69 14.43
CA ALA A 237 -14.94 -11.29 14.05
C ALA A 237 -13.73 -10.41 14.37
N ASP A 238 -13.08 -10.63 15.51
CA ASP A 238 -11.91 -9.87 15.95
C ASP A 238 -10.65 -10.15 15.11
N CYS A 239 -10.60 -11.29 14.41
CA CYS A 239 -9.48 -11.66 13.51
C CYS A 239 -9.53 -10.98 12.12
N ILE A 240 -10.58 -10.23 11.78
CA ILE A 240 -10.81 -9.61 10.45
C ILE A 240 -10.43 -8.13 10.44
#